data_AF-A0A3N5A563-F1
#
_entry.id   AF-A0A3N5A563-F1
#
_cell.length_a   1.000
_cell.length_b   1.000
_cell.length_c   1.000
_cell.angle_alpha   90.00
_cell.angle_beta   90.00
_cell.angle_gamma   90.00
#
_symmetry.space_group_name_H-M   'P 1'
#
loop_
_entity.id
_entity.type
_entity.pdbx_description
1 polymer ?
#
loop_
_entity_poly.entity_id
_entity_poly.type
_entity_poly.pdbx_seq_one_letter_code
_entity_poly.pdbx_strand_id
1 'polypeptide(L)'
;MEPLTEHRGVSGPVVYGYLRLVRVSPARQMALNEALAEYCRQHELTLSGVFTERDTGNEPSAAFTGLIDVLELPDTYGVVLPAASHLGPKDIAAPRQARIAAAGARLLLVRGPGRRRPADHGPTGPGPASVRRRFGPAPTPALDTETRGPNA
;
A
#
# COMPACT_ATOMS: atom_id res chain seq x y z
N MET A 1 -25.96 39.28 -20.60
CA MET A 1 -26.08 38.03 -19.82
C MET A 1 -24.80 37.95 -19.01
N GLU A 2 -24.82 38.42 -17.76
CA GLU A 2 -23.64 38.44 -16.89
C GLU A 2 -23.37 37.01 -16.37
N PRO A 3 -22.11 36.55 -16.30
CA PRO A 3 -21.81 35.19 -15.84
C PRO A 3 -22.07 35.09 -14.33
N LEU A 4 -22.84 34.07 -13.95
CA LEU A 4 -23.42 33.89 -12.60
C LEU A 4 -22.49 33.16 -11.60
N THR A 5 -21.18 33.13 -11.83
CA THR A 5 -20.28 32.31 -11.00
C THR A 5 -19.09 33.10 -10.53
N GLU A 6 -19.20 33.59 -9.30
CA GLU A 6 -18.04 34.01 -8.51
C GLU A 6 -17.10 32.80 -8.38
N HIS A 7 -15.91 32.86 -8.99
CA HIS A 7 -14.86 31.87 -8.76
C HIS A 7 -14.26 32.08 -7.35
N ARG A 8 -14.99 31.66 -6.30
CA ARG A 8 -14.42 31.57 -4.96
C ARG A 8 -13.58 30.29 -4.88
N GLY A 9 -12.33 30.41 -4.45
CA GLY A 9 -11.51 29.24 -4.15
C GLY A 9 -12.16 28.45 -3.02
N VAL A 10 -12.67 27.26 -3.32
CA VAL A 10 -13.08 26.31 -2.30
C VAL A 10 -11.81 25.77 -1.66
N SER A 11 -11.71 25.85 -0.33
CA SER A 11 -10.59 25.21 0.36
C SER A 11 -10.78 23.70 0.30
N GLY A 12 -9.74 23.01 -0.15
CA GLY A 12 -9.72 21.56 -0.22
C GLY A 12 -9.84 20.91 1.17
N PRO A 13 -10.30 19.64 1.25
CA PRO A 13 -10.42 18.93 2.53
C PRO A 13 -9.12 18.99 3.35
N VAL A 14 -9.23 19.27 4.64
CA VAL A 14 -8.08 19.44 5.53
C VAL A 14 -7.52 18.07 5.91
N VAL A 15 -6.21 17.88 5.71
CA VAL A 15 -5.50 16.66 6.08
C VAL A 15 -4.24 16.98 6.89
N TYR A 16 -3.79 16.00 7.66
CA TYR A 16 -2.52 16.04 8.38
C TYR A 16 -1.55 14.99 7.83
N GLY A 17 -0.25 15.29 7.85
CA GLY A 17 0.80 14.34 7.50
C GLY A 17 1.29 13.59 8.73
N TYR A 18 1.71 12.33 8.55
CA TYR A 18 2.38 11.58 9.60
C TYR A 18 3.61 10.86 9.07
N LEU A 19 4.75 11.09 9.75
CA LEU A 19 6.05 10.56 9.38
C LEU A 19 6.74 9.90 10.57
N ARG A 20 6.94 8.59 10.51
CA ARG A 20 7.91 7.89 11.35
C ARG A 20 9.30 7.89 10.70
N LEU A 21 10.28 8.55 11.33
CA LEU A 21 11.61 8.88 10.81
C LEU A 21 12.74 8.32 11.71
N VAL A 22 12.76 7.01 11.88
CA VAL A 22 13.82 6.31 12.64
C VAL A 22 15.14 6.34 11.88
N ARG A 23 16.17 7.00 12.43
CA ARG A 23 17.53 7.08 11.85
C ARG A 23 17.54 7.52 10.37
N VAL A 24 16.66 8.46 10.02
CA VAL A 24 16.52 9.00 8.67
C VAL A 24 17.40 10.24 8.50
N SER A 25 18.07 10.38 7.35
CA SER A 25 18.87 11.57 7.04
C SER A 25 18.00 12.82 6.83
N PRO A 26 18.52 14.04 7.08
CA PRO A 26 17.77 15.28 6.83
C PRO A 26 17.26 15.40 5.39
N ALA A 27 18.08 15.02 4.40
CA ALA A 27 17.69 15.05 2.99
C ALA A 27 16.48 14.15 2.70
N ARG A 28 16.45 12.94 3.29
CA ARG A 28 15.32 12.04 3.15
C ARG A 28 14.07 12.55 3.88
N GLN A 29 14.23 13.18 5.04
CA GLN A 29 13.13 13.85 5.71
C GLN A 29 12.52 14.96 4.83
N MET A 30 13.35 15.80 4.20
CA MET A 30 12.88 16.86 3.29
C MET A 30 12.11 16.27 2.12
N ALA A 31 12.66 15.27 1.44
CA ALA A 31 12.00 14.61 0.32
C ALA A 31 10.65 13.97 0.69
N LEU A 32 10.52 13.42 1.90
CA LEU A 32 9.24 12.88 2.37
C LEU A 32 8.20 13.97 2.63
N ASN A 33 8.60 15.11 3.19
CA ASN A 33 7.69 16.25 3.37
C ASN A 33 7.25 16.84 2.02
N GLU A 34 8.17 16.97 1.07
CA GLU A 34 7.86 17.41 -0.29
C GLU A 34 6.89 16.45 -0.99
N ALA A 35 7.11 15.12 -0.84
CA ALA A 35 6.20 14.13 -1.38
C ALA A 35 4.78 14.20 -0.78
N LEU A 36 4.65 14.47 0.52
CA LEU A 36 3.35 14.69 1.16
C LEU A 36 2.68 15.95 0.62
N ALA A 37 3.42 17.06 0.53
CA ALA A 37 2.90 18.33 0.03
C ALA A 37 2.45 18.21 -1.43
N GLU A 38 3.25 17.56 -2.28
CA GLU A 38 2.94 17.33 -3.68
C GLU A 38 1.71 16.45 -3.86
N TYR A 39 1.60 15.36 -3.09
CA TYR A 39 0.41 14.52 -3.09
C TYR A 39 -0.84 15.33 -2.73
N CYS A 40 -0.78 16.13 -1.66
CA CYS A 40 -1.92 16.95 -1.25
C CYS A 40 -2.31 17.95 -2.34
N ARG A 41 -1.32 18.61 -2.97
CA ARG A 41 -1.53 19.54 -4.09
C ARG A 41 -2.19 18.88 -5.29
N GLN A 42 -1.75 17.68 -5.68
CA GLN A 42 -2.32 16.93 -6.82
C GLN A 42 -3.76 16.44 -6.56
N HIS A 43 -4.11 16.25 -5.30
CA HIS A 43 -5.41 15.74 -4.88
C HIS A 43 -6.34 16.83 -4.30
N GLU A 44 -5.98 18.10 -4.46
CA GLU A 44 -6.76 19.24 -3.95
C GLU A 44 -7.03 19.14 -2.44
N LEU A 45 -6.06 18.63 -1.68
CA LEU A 45 -6.08 18.51 -0.22
C LEU A 45 -5.27 19.66 0.41
N THR A 46 -5.73 20.13 1.57
CA THR A 46 -5.01 21.16 2.34
C THR A 46 -4.19 20.48 3.45
N LEU A 47 -2.86 20.44 3.30
CA LEU A 47 -1.96 19.89 4.32
C LEU A 47 -1.75 20.91 5.46
N SER A 48 -2.44 20.71 6.59
CA SER A 48 -2.43 21.65 7.73
C SER A 48 -1.20 21.51 8.62
N GLY A 49 -0.63 20.31 8.74
CA GLY A 49 0.57 20.07 9.54
C GLY A 49 1.11 18.66 9.37
N VAL A 50 2.35 18.42 9.81
CA VAL A 50 3.01 17.10 9.73
C VAL A 50 3.53 16.69 11.10
N PHE A 51 3.01 15.59 11.62
CA PHE A 51 3.46 14.96 12.86
C PHE A 51 4.64 14.03 12.58
N THR A 52 5.73 14.20 13.32
CA THR A 52 6.98 13.45 13.11
C THR A 52 7.36 12.65 14.35
N GLU A 53 7.41 11.34 14.21
CA GLU A 53 7.91 10.40 15.23
C GLU A 53 9.36 10.03 14.90
N ARG A 54 10.30 10.22 15.84
CA ARG A 54 11.73 9.87 15.63
C ARG A 54 12.19 8.66 16.44
N ASP A 55 11.43 8.27 17.45
CA ASP A 55 11.82 7.20 18.37
C ASP A 55 11.39 5.81 17.86
N THR A 56 12.19 4.82 18.19
CA THR A 56 11.91 3.38 18.03
C THR A 56 11.31 2.74 19.27
N GLY A 57 11.44 3.38 20.44
CA GLY A 57 11.06 2.83 21.74
C GLY A 57 9.86 3.52 22.38
N ASN A 58 9.13 2.72 23.18
CA ASN A 58 7.98 3.03 24.02
C ASN A 58 6.80 3.74 23.34
N GLU A 59 5.77 2.95 23.05
CA GLU A 59 4.40 3.46 23.11
C GLU A 59 4.13 4.03 24.53
N PRO A 60 3.38 5.12 24.65
CA PRO A 60 2.70 5.85 23.58
C PRO A 60 3.61 6.87 22.86
N SER A 61 3.51 6.93 21.53
CA SER A 61 4.17 7.97 20.74
C SER A 61 3.45 9.31 20.87
N ALA A 62 4.13 10.34 21.38
CA ALA A 62 3.57 11.69 21.49
C ALA A 62 3.12 12.27 20.14
N ALA A 63 3.86 11.99 19.06
CA ALA A 63 3.50 12.43 17.72
C ALA A 63 2.23 11.73 17.22
N PHE A 64 2.06 10.45 17.54
CA PHE A 64 0.85 9.72 17.16
C PHE A 64 -0.35 10.16 18.03
N THR A 65 -0.16 10.41 19.32
CA THR A 65 -1.22 10.95 20.19
C THR A 65 -1.70 12.30 19.68
N GLY A 66 -0.79 13.25 19.43
CA GLY A 66 -1.17 14.56 18.89
C GLY A 66 -1.83 14.49 17.51
N LEU A 67 -1.48 13.50 16.69
CA LEU A 67 -2.21 13.24 15.45
C LEU A 67 -3.67 12.83 15.73
N ILE A 68 -3.91 11.90 16.65
CA ILE A 68 -5.28 11.49 16.98
C ILE A 68 -6.09 12.68 17.51
N ASP A 69 -5.51 13.50 18.38
CA ASP A 69 -6.17 14.69 18.94
C ASP A 69 -6.66 15.64 17.85
N VAL A 70 -5.87 15.86 16.78
CA VAL A 70 -6.31 16.72 15.66
C VAL A 70 -7.27 16.03 14.70
N LEU A 71 -7.23 14.71 14.58
CA LEU A 71 -8.18 13.96 13.74
C LEU A 71 -9.59 13.94 14.34
N GLU A 72 -9.72 14.17 15.65
CA GLU A 72 -11.02 14.31 16.33
C GLU A 72 -11.63 15.71 16.16
N LEU A 73 -10.87 16.69 15.62
CA LEU A 73 -11.41 18.01 15.33
C LEU A 73 -12.41 17.97 14.16
N PRO A 74 -13.48 18.79 14.21
CA PRO A 74 -14.39 18.92 13.09
C PRO A 74 -13.64 19.37 11.83
N ASP A 75 -14.20 18.99 10.67
CA ASP A 75 -13.68 19.34 9.33
C ASP A 75 -12.30 18.76 8.96
N THR A 76 -11.74 17.86 9.78
CA THR A 76 -10.56 17.09 9.42
C THR A 76 -10.95 15.88 8.57
N TYR A 77 -10.45 15.81 7.35
CA TYR A 77 -10.74 14.73 6.41
C TYR A 77 -9.94 13.47 6.72
N GLY A 78 -8.67 13.62 7.08
CA GLY A 78 -7.83 12.46 7.35
C GLY A 78 -6.34 12.73 7.47
N VAL A 79 -5.58 11.65 7.33
CA VAL A 79 -4.13 11.64 7.45
C VAL A 79 -3.46 11.07 6.20
N VAL A 80 -2.38 11.69 5.75
CA VAL A 80 -1.56 11.26 4.61
C VAL A 80 -0.22 10.70 5.10
N LEU A 81 0.13 9.50 4.63
CA LEU A 81 1.41 8.85 4.91
C LEU A 81 2.13 8.49 3.60
N PRO A 82 3.47 8.49 3.56
CA PRO A 82 4.20 8.00 2.38
C PRO A 82 3.92 6.51 2.10
N ALA A 83 3.85 5.71 3.17
CA ALA A 83 3.59 4.28 3.13
C ALA A 83 3.05 3.78 4.48
N ALA A 84 2.37 2.61 4.48
CA ALA A 84 1.83 2.00 5.70
C ALA A 84 2.89 1.70 6.76
N SER A 85 4.15 1.45 6.37
CA SER A 85 5.27 1.23 7.29
C SER A 85 5.58 2.44 8.19
N HIS A 86 5.09 3.64 7.83
CA HIS A 86 5.19 4.79 8.71
C HIS A 86 4.29 4.68 9.95
N LEU A 87 3.24 3.85 9.94
CA LEU A 87 2.48 3.55 11.16
C LEU A 87 3.29 2.72 12.16
N GLY A 88 4.36 2.06 11.73
CA GLY A 88 5.20 1.22 12.58
C GLY A 88 5.21 -0.24 12.15
N PRO A 89 5.84 -1.11 12.96
CA PRO A 89 5.78 -2.58 12.82
C PRO A 89 4.35 -3.10 12.81
N LYS A 90 4.10 -4.30 12.26
CA LYS A 90 2.75 -4.82 12.00
C LYS A 90 1.85 -4.87 13.24
N ASP A 91 2.40 -5.28 14.37
CA ASP A 91 1.76 -5.36 15.68
C ASP A 91 1.34 -3.99 16.23
N ILE A 92 2.02 -2.91 15.83
CA ILE A 92 1.70 -1.53 16.21
C ILE A 92 0.81 -0.84 15.16
N ALA A 93 1.06 -1.11 13.88
CA ALA A 93 0.39 -0.46 12.76
C ALA A 93 -1.11 -0.77 12.71
N ALA A 94 -1.52 -2.01 12.98
CA ALA A 94 -2.93 -2.38 12.96
C ALA A 94 -3.76 -1.66 14.05
N PRO A 95 -3.34 -1.63 15.33
CA PRO A 95 -3.98 -0.80 16.35
C PRO A 95 -4.03 0.69 15.99
N ARG A 96 -2.95 1.25 15.45
CA ARG A 96 -2.90 2.67 15.04
C ARG A 96 -3.86 2.97 13.88
N GLN A 97 -3.95 2.08 12.89
CA GLN A 97 -4.91 2.21 11.80
C GLN A 97 -6.36 2.14 12.31
N ALA A 98 -6.65 1.26 13.28
CA ALA A 98 -7.96 1.18 13.90
C ALA A 98 -8.33 2.46 14.65
N ARG A 99 -7.38 3.09 15.36
CA ARG A 99 -7.59 4.38 16.04
C ARG A 99 -7.89 5.52 15.06
N ILE A 100 -7.17 5.58 13.94
CA ILE A 100 -7.45 6.56 12.87
C ILE A 100 -8.88 6.36 12.32
N ALA A 101 -9.27 5.10 12.05
CA ALA A 101 -10.60 4.80 11.57
C ALA A 101 -11.71 5.12 12.60
N ALA A 102 -11.44 4.87 13.89
CA ALA A 102 -12.37 5.19 14.98
C ALA A 102 -12.59 6.70 15.14
N ALA A 103 -11.60 7.54 14.81
CA ALA A 103 -11.75 8.99 14.74
C ALA A 103 -12.57 9.46 13.51
N GLY A 104 -13.05 8.54 12.65
CA GLY A 104 -13.78 8.88 11.42
C GLY A 104 -12.89 9.38 10.28
N ALA A 105 -11.57 9.42 10.49
CA ALA A 105 -10.59 9.95 9.55
C ALA A 105 -10.21 8.95 8.45
N ARG A 106 -9.90 9.47 7.25
CA ARG A 106 -9.37 8.66 6.14
C ARG A 106 -7.86 8.48 6.24
N LEU A 107 -7.39 7.25 6.03
CA LEU A 107 -5.96 6.96 5.87
C LEU A 107 -5.59 6.99 4.38
N LEU A 108 -4.84 7.99 3.97
CA LEU A 108 -4.38 8.21 2.59
C LEU A 108 -2.90 7.82 2.47
N LEU A 109 -2.56 7.05 1.45
CA LEU A 109 -1.19 6.67 1.17
C LEU A 109 -0.73 7.34 -0.11
N VAL A 110 0.41 8.04 -0.06
CA VAL A 110 0.98 8.73 -1.23
C VAL A 110 1.15 7.77 -2.40
N ARG A 111 1.44 6.49 -2.13
CA ARG A 111 1.82 5.47 -3.11
C ARG A 111 2.82 6.06 -4.11
N GLY A 112 4.11 5.82 -3.86
CA GLY A 112 5.11 6.02 -4.92
C GLY A 112 4.67 5.30 -6.20
N PRO A 113 5.21 5.64 -7.38
CA PRO A 113 4.90 4.96 -8.64
C PRO A 113 5.28 3.48 -8.51
N GLY A 114 4.37 2.70 -7.94
CA GLY A 114 4.48 1.27 -7.81
C GLY A 114 4.51 0.79 -9.23
N ARG A 115 5.56 0.01 -9.57
CA ARG A 115 5.63 -0.78 -10.79
C ARG A 115 4.20 -1.18 -11.16
N ARG A 116 3.68 -0.64 -12.27
CA ARG A 116 2.56 -1.26 -12.95
C ARG A 116 2.94 -2.73 -13.04
N ARG A 117 2.26 -3.59 -12.29
CA ARG A 117 2.29 -5.02 -12.53
C ARG A 117 1.97 -5.12 -14.04
N PRO A 118 2.87 -5.67 -14.88
CA PRO A 118 2.53 -5.85 -16.28
C PRO A 118 1.20 -6.58 -16.29
N ALA A 119 0.19 -5.99 -16.92
CA ALA A 119 -1.02 -6.72 -17.21
C ALA A 119 -0.57 -7.98 -17.95
N ASP A 120 -0.83 -9.15 -17.37
CA ASP A 120 -0.77 -10.42 -18.08
C ASP A 120 -1.78 -10.31 -19.22
N HIS A 121 -1.34 -9.80 -20.37
CA HIS A 121 -2.02 -10.03 -21.64
C HIS A 121 -1.67 -11.44 -22.07
N GLY A 122 -2.29 -12.41 -21.39
CA GLY A 122 -2.49 -13.73 -21.98
C GLY A 122 -3.45 -13.56 -23.17
N PRO A 123 -3.04 -13.91 -24.40
CA PRO A 123 -3.96 -13.85 -25.52
C PRO A 123 -4.90 -15.05 -25.43
N THR A 124 -6.12 -14.81 -24.94
CA THR A 124 -7.23 -15.74 -25.14
C THR A 124 -7.81 -15.47 -26.53
N GLY A 125 -7.44 -16.32 -27.49
CA GLY A 125 -8.07 -16.40 -28.81
C GLY A 125 -8.26 -17.87 -29.21
N PRO A 126 -9.45 -18.28 -29.71
CA PRO A 126 -9.76 -19.69 -29.99
C PRO A 126 -9.50 -20.11 -31.45
N GLY A 127 -8.81 -21.25 -31.64
CA GLY A 127 -8.85 -22.16 -32.80
C GLY A 127 -8.12 -21.73 -34.10
N PRO A 128 -7.90 -22.63 -35.09
CA PRO A 128 -8.40 -24.00 -35.23
C PRO A 128 -7.33 -25.08 -35.51
N ALA A 129 -7.82 -26.32 -35.58
CA ALA A 129 -7.10 -27.57 -35.80
C ALA A 129 -6.26 -27.66 -37.10
N SER A 130 -5.15 -28.38 -37.01
CA SER A 130 -4.47 -29.08 -38.10
C SER A 130 -3.81 -30.34 -37.50
N VAL A 131 -4.57 -31.42 -37.34
CA VAL A 131 -4.59 -32.59 -38.23
C VAL A 131 -3.36 -33.51 -38.05
N ARG A 132 -3.59 -34.61 -37.30
CA ARG A 132 -3.31 -36.05 -37.62
C ARG A 132 -1.88 -36.43 -38.03
N ARG A 133 -1.28 -37.58 -37.69
CA ARG A 133 -1.68 -38.89 -37.12
C ARG A 133 -0.40 -39.74 -37.02
N ARG A 134 -0.30 -40.64 -36.04
CA ARG A 134 0.17 -42.06 -36.09
C ARG A 134 0.55 -42.48 -34.67
N PHE A 135 -0.31 -43.14 -33.89
CA PHE A 135 -0.63 -44.58 -33.90
C PHE A 135 0.58 -45.54 -33.94
N GLY A 136 0.90 -46.07 -32.75
CA GLY A 136 1.35 -47.44 -32.48
C GLY A 136 2.84 -47.64 -32.17
N PRO A 137 3.23 -48.74 -31.50
CA PRO A 137 2.65 -49.32 -30.27
C PRO A 137 3.76 -49.67 -29.23
N ALA A 138 3.43 -49.75 -27.94
CA ALA A 138 4.12 -50.67 -27.02
C ALA A 138 3.56 -52.10 -27.26
N PRO A 139 4.15 -53.23 -26.82
CA PRO A 139 5.24 -53.44 -25.86
C PRO A 139 6.24 -54.56 -26.26
N THR A 140 7.22 -54.91 -25.42
CA THR A 140 7.48 -56.31 -24.98
C THR A 140 8.58 -56.38 -23.90
N PRO A 141 8.60 -57.46 -23.10
CA PRO A 141 9.18 -57.53 -21.75
C PRO A 141 10.60 -58.12 -21.74
N ALA A 142 11.28 -57.99 -20.60
CA ALA A 142 12.42 -58.85 -20.25
C ALA A 142 12.11 -59.56 -18.93
N LEU A 143 12.11 -60.89 -19.00
CA LEU A 143 11.96 -61.86 -17.90
C LEU A 143 13.15 -61.80 -16.91
N ASP A 144 12.79 -61.86 -15.64
CA ASP A 144 13.26 -62.73 -14.55
C ASP A 144 14.72 -63.22 -14.49
N THR A 145 15.35 -63.01 -13.33
CA THR A 145 16.00 -64.10 -12.57
C THR A 145 15.90 -63.83 -11.05
N GLU A 146 14.95 -64.53 -10.43
CA GLU A 146 15.05 -65.30 -9.17
C GLU A 146 16.27 -65.07 -8.24
N THR A 147 16.02 -64.85 -6.94
CA THR A 147 16.48 -65.72 -5.83
C THR A 147 15.91 -65.25 -4.46
N ARG A 148 14.95 -66.04 -3.94
CA ARG A 148 14.84 -66.57 -2.55
C ARG A 148 15.34 -65.68 -1.39
N GLY A 149 14.47 -65.22 -0.49
CA GLY A 149 14.08 -66.00 0.70
C GLY A 149 14.54 -65.31 2.01
N PRO A 150 14.06 -65.70 3.21
CA PRO A 150 13.12 -64.85 3.95
C PRO A 150 13.58 -64.39 5.35
N ASN A 151 12.89 -63.35 5.82
CA ASN A 151 12.26 -63.16 7.15
C ASN A 151 12.98 -63.69 8.41
N ALA A 152 13.29 -62.76 9.31
CA ALA A 152 13.32 -62.94 10.76
C ALA A 152 12.73 -61.68 11.41
#